data_AF-A0A0G4GIP5-F1
#
_entry.id   AF-A0A0G4GIP5-F1
#
_cell.length_a   1.000
_cell.length_b   1.000
_cell.length_c   1.000
_cell.angle_alpha   90.00
_cell.angle_beta   90.00
_cell.angle_gamma   90.00
#
_symmetry.space_group_name_H-M   'P 1'
#
loop_
_entity.id
_entity.type
_entity.pdbx_description
1 polymer ?
#
loop_
_entity_poly.entity_id
_entity_poly.type
_entity_poly.pdbx_seq_one_letter_code
_entity_poly.pdbx_strand_id
1 'polypeptide(L)'
;MEEDKDNVGGGRVVLKMDLANAGVPEGMAMGEAYRVWTHAVLGCIGASVEPYSIITRVRMVKKVGSVRVEVWFAKADGRDRYSLRSDIMEAINTQVAGQPRVCIPVRATMKPHTRRPHA
;
A
#
# COMPACT_ATOMS: atom_id res chain seq x y z
N MET A 1 -19.30 -3.27 -10.95
CA MET A 1 -18.08 -3.66 -10.21
C MET A 1 -18.58 -4.38 -8.97
N GLU A 2 -18.75 -5.70 -9.06
CA GLU A 2 -19.22 -6.50 -7.94
C GLU A 2 -18.23 -6.36 -6.78
N GLU A 3 -18.74 -6.10 -5.58
CA GLU A 3 -17.93 -6.24 -4.37
C GLU A 3 -17.56 -7.71 -4.23
N ASP A 4 -16.27 -7.98 -4.35
CA ASP A 4 -15.71 -9.31 -4.10
C ASP A 4 -16.05 -9.72 -2.66
N LYS A 5 -16.66 -10.91 -2.50
CA LYS A 5 -17.18 -11.40 -1.22
C LYS A 5 -16.10 -11.46 -0.15
N ASP A 6 -14.85 -11.67 -0.57
CA ASP A 6 -13.69 -11.78 0.32
C ASP A 6 -13.28 -10.43 0.94
N ASN A 7 -13.74 -9.31 0.37
CA ASN A 7 -13.45 -7.96 0.86
C ASN A 7 -14.49 -7.41 1.84
N VAL A 8 -15.60 -8.11 2.04
CA VAL A 8 -16.71 -7.69 2.90
C VAL A 8 -16.28 -7.69 4.37
N GLY A 9 -16.29 -6.53 5.01
CA GLY A 9 -15.86 -6.36 6.41
C GLY A 9 -14.35 -6.26 6.61
N GLY A 10 -13.57 -6.26 5.52
CA GLY A 10 -12.13 -6.03 5.52
C GLY A 10 -11.75 -4.56 5.42
N GLY A 11 -10.62 -4.29 4.78
CA GLY A 11 -10.11 -2.93 4.59
C GLY A 11 -8.91 -2.87 3.67
N ARG A 12 -8.20 -1.75 3.74
CA ARG A 12 -6.95 -1.54 3.01
C ARG A 12 -5.95 -0.68 3.77
N VAL A 13 -4.68 -1.04 3.66
CA VAL A 13 -3.55 -0.16 3.95
C VAL A 13 -3.33 0.72 2.73
N VAL A 14 -3.36 2.04 2.91
CA VAL A 14 -3.15 3.02 1.85
C VAL A 14 -1.83 3.75 2.09
N LEU A 15 -0.87 3.54 1.21
CA LEU A 15 0.40 4.23 1.13
C LEU A 15 0.28 5.38 0.13
N LYS A 16 0.12 6.62 0.61
CA LYS A 16 -0.02 7.80 -0.25
C LYS A 16 1.31 8.53 -0.37
N MET A 17 1.70 8.84 -1.61
CA MET A 17 2.83 9.69 -1.96
C MET A 17 2.33 10.92 -2.71
N ASP A 18 2.75 12.10 -2.27
CA ASP A 18 2.45 13.38 -2.91
C ASP A 18 3.65 13.75 -3.81
N LEU A 19 3.45 13.61 -5.12
CA LEU A 19 4.53 13.80 -6.09
C LEU A 19 4.71 15.27 -6.45
N ALA A 20 3.62 16.04 -6.42
CA ALA A 20 3.66 17.47 -6.70
C ALA A 20 4.45 18.24 -5.62
N ASN A 21 4.37 17.78 -4.37
CA ASN A 21 5.06 18.38 -3.22
C ASN A 21 6.32 17.60 -2.80
N ALA A 22 6.88 16.77 -3.69
CA ALA A 22 8.02 15.90 -3.35
C ALA A 22 9.37 16.64 -3.24
N GLY A 23 9.45 17.90 -3.71
CA GLY A 23 10.70 18.67 -3.71
C GLY A 23 11.76 18.17 -4.70
N VAL A 24 11.38 17.28 -5.63
CA VAL A 24 12.26 16.65 -6.63
C VAL A 24 11.55 16.60 -7.99
N PRO A 25 12.29 16.40 -9.11
CA PRO A 25 11.68 16.22 -10.42
C PRO A 25 10.65 15.08 -10.45
N GLU A 26 9.54 15.28 -11.17
CA GLU A 26 8.42 14.33 -11.22
C GLU A 26 8.88 12.92 -11.65
N GLY A 27 9.82 12.81 -12.58
CA GLY A 27 10.37 11.52 -13.03
C GLY A 27 11.06 10.75 -11.89
N MET A 28 11.83 11.44 -11.05
CA MET A 28 12.44 10.84 -9.86
C MET A 28 11.37 10.46 -8.82
N ALA A 29 10.37 11.31 -8.64
CA ALA A 29 9.28 11.03 -7.72
C ALA A 29 8.45 9.82 -8.11
N MET A 30 8.17 9.68 -9.40
CA MET A 30 7.53 8.48 -9.97
C MET A 30 8.41 7.24 -9.79
N GLY A 31 9.73 7.36 -9.96
CA GLY A 31 10.68 6.27 -9.71
C GLY A 31 10.58 5.73 -8.28
N GLU A 32 10.55 6.61 -7.29
CA GLU A 32 10.36 6.22 -5.89
C GLU A 32 8.97 5.61 -5.65
N ALA A 33 7.92 6.14 -6.29
CA ALA A 33 6.59 5.55 -6.20
C ALA A 33 6.52 4.13 -6.78
N TYR A 34 7.24 3.86 -7.87
CA TYR A 34 7.39 2.51 -8.42
C TYR A 34 8.20 1.60 -7.50
N ARG A 35 9.23 2.12 -6.83
CA ARG A 35 9.97 1.36 -5.82
C ARG A 35 9.04 0.92 -4.70
N VAL A 36 8.27 1.85 -4.11
CA VAL A 36 7.27 1.54 -3.07
C VAL A 36 6.26 0.49 -3.55
N TRP A 37 5.76 0.63 -4.77
CA TRP A 37 4.89 -0.37 -5.40
C TRP A 37 5.54 -1.76 -5.49
N THR A 38 6.76 -1.84 -6.02
CA THR A 38 7.50 -3.09 -6.20
C THR A 38 7.71 -3.78 -4.86
N HIS A 39 8.17 -3.06 -3.83
CA HIS A 39 8.37 -3.64 -2.51
C HIS A 39 7.07 -4.12 -1.86
N ALA A 40 5.98 -3.36 -2.00
CA ALA A 40 4.68 -3.80 -1.49
C ALA A 40 4.18 -5.07 -2.19
N VAL A 41 4.33 -5.14 -3.52
CA VAL A 41 3.94 -6.32 -4.32
C VAL A 41 4.80 -7.53 -3.99
N LEU A 42 6.12 -7.37 -3.93
CA LEU A 42 7.03 -8.45 -3.55
C LEU A 42 6.77 -8.93 -2.11
N GLY A 43 6.48 -8.00 -1.20
CA GLY A 43 6.03 -8.28 0.16
C GLY A 43 4.84 -9.24 0.17
N CYS A 44 3.78 -8.85 -0.55
CA CYS A 44 2.51 -9.60 -0.58
C CYS A 44 2.62 -10.94 -1.33
N ILE A 45 3.28 -10.99 -2.49
CA ILE A 45 3.39 -12.21 -3.31
C ILE A 45 4.41 -13.18 -2.71
N GLY A 46 5.52 -12.67 -2.18
CA GLY A 46 6.56 -13.48 -1.56
C GLY A 46 6.23 -13.99 -0.17
N ALA A 47 5.01 -13.73 0.34
CA ALA A 47 4.60 -14.03 1.72
C ALA A 47 5.61 -13.54 2.77
N SER A 48 6.19 -12.36 2.53
CA SER A 48 7.19 -11.74 3.43
C SER A 48 6.62 -10.59 4.26
N VAL A 49 5.31 -10.33 4.13
CA VAL A 49 4.55 -9.43 5.01
C VAL A 49 3.44 -10.23 5.69
N GLU A 50 3.34 -10.15 7.01
CA GLU A 50 2.37 -10.92 7.79
C GLU A 50 1.23 -10.05 8.34
N PRO A 51 0.00 -10.58 8.45
CA PRO A 51 -0.44 -11.87 7.93
C PRO A 51 -0.68 -11.84 6.41
N TYR A 52 0.00 -12.69 5.64
CA TYR A 52 -0.19 -12.72 4.18
C TYR A 52 -1.54 -13.35 3.79
N SER A 53 -2.05 -14.25 4.62
CA SER A 53 -3.29 -15.00 4.38
C SER A 53 -4.55 -14.15 4.33
N ILE A 54 -4.52 -12.95 4.92
CA ILE A 54 -5.65 -12.02 4.87
C ILE A 54 -5.61 -11.11 3.64
N ILE A 55 -4.50 -11.07 2.89
CA ILE A 55 -4.32 -10.16 1.76
C ILE A 55 -5.13 -10.67 0.58
N THR A 56 -6.03 -9.83 0.07
CA THR A 56 -6.89 -10.18 -1.06
C THR A 56 -6.40 -9.58 -2.36
N ARG A 57 -5.76 -8.40 -2.30
CA ARG A 57 -5.34 -7.67 -3.50
C ARG A 57 -4.30 -6.60 -3.20
N VAL A 58 -3.47 -6.29 -4.19
CA VAL A 58 -2.62 -5.09 -4.21
C VAL A 58 -2.98 -4.23 -5.42
N ARG A 59 -3.07 -2.91 -5.25
CA ARG A 59 -3.47 -1.97 -6.30
C ARG A 59 -2.67 -0.68 -6.27
N MET A 60 -2.15 -0.27 -7.42
CA MET A 60 -1.61 1.08 -7.62
C MET A 60 -2.69 1.98 -8.23
N VAL A 61 -2.82 3.19 -7.69
CA VAL A 61 -3.71 4.22 -8.21
C VAL A 61 -2.90 5.49 -8.46
N LYS A 62 -2.69 5.79 -9.74
CA LYS A 62 -2.10 7.06 -10.16
C LYS A 62 -3.18 8.13 -10.26
N LYS A 63 -2.93 9.30 -9.68
CA LYS A 63 -3.73 10.52 -9.85
C LYS A 63 -2.81 11.66 -10.26
N VAL A 64 -3.38 12.75 -10.75
CA VAL A 64 -2.62 13.99 -11.00
C VAL A 64 -1.93 14.40 -9.70
N GLY A 65 -0.60 14.53 -9.74
CA GLY A 65 0.25 14.95 -8.62
C GLY A 65 0.37 13.95 -7.44
N SER A 66 -0.20 12.75 -7.50
CA SER A 66 -0.08 11.78 -6.41
C SER A 66 -0.23 10.33 -6.84
N VAL A 67 0.43 9.43 -6.10
CA VAL A 67 0.29 7.99 -6.26
C VAL A 67 -0.17 7.38 -4.95
N ARG A 68 -1.02 6.36 -5.04
CA ARG A 68 -1.38 5.51 -3.91
C ARG A 68 -1.09 4.07 -4.23
N VAL A 69 -0.48 3.37 -3.28
CA VAL A 69 -0.43 1.92 -3.25
C VAL A 69 -1.41 1.45 -2.18
N GLU A 70 -2.31 0.56 -2.54
CA GLU A 70 -3.35 0.03 -1.67
C GLU A 70 -3.16 -1.48 -1.53
N VAL A 71 -2.96 -1.95 -0.30
CA VAL A 71 -2.96 -3.38 0.03
C VAL A 71 -4.27 -3.69 0.71
N TRP A 72 -5.10 -4.49 0.06
CA TRP A 72 -6.44 -4.84 0.46
C TRP A 72 -6.40 -6.15 1.23
N PHE A 73 -7.23 -6.25 2.26
CA PHE A 73 -7.31 -7.42 3.11
C PHE A 73 -8.75 -7.73 3.51
N ALA A 74 -9.02 -9.01 3.75
CA ALA A 74 -10.30 -9.54 4.21
C ALA A 74 -10.61 -9.11 5.65
N LYS A 75 -11.72 -9.58 6.22
CA LYS A 75 -12.04 -9.29 7.62
C LYS A 75 -10.95 -9.90 8.54
N ALA A 76 -10.18 -9.04 9.19
CA ALA A 76 -9.13 -9.41 10.14
C ALA A 76 -9.36 -8.72 11.50
N ASP A 77 -8.71 -9.19 12.57
CA ASP A 77 -8.79 -8.52 13.87
C ASP A 77 -7.90 -7.26 13.93
N GLY A 78 -7.83 -6.59 15.08
CA GLY A 78 -6.99 -5.40 15.23
C GLY A 78 -5.50 -5.71 15.08
N ARG A 79 -5.03 -6.81 15.69
CA ARG A 79 -3.62 -7.20 15.73
C ARG A 79 -3.10 -7.48 14.33
N ASP A 80 -3.81 -8.31 13.57
CA ASP A 80 -3.47 -8.68 12.20
C ASP A 80 -3.35 -7.45 11.30
N ARG A 81 -4.27 -6.49 11.44
CA ARG A 81 -4.25 -5.24 10.67
C ARG A 81 -3.03 -4.38 11.00
N TYR A 82 -2.64 -4.30 12.27
CA TYR A 82 -1.48 -3.53 12.70
C TYR A 82 -0.18 -4.19 12.27
N SER A 83 -0.08 -5.52 12.39
CA SER A 83 1.05 -6.31 11.89
C SER A 83 1.22 -6.11 10.40
N LEU A 84 0.15 -6.30 9.60
CA LEU A 84 0.20 -6.11 8.15
C LEU A 84 0.71 -4.73 7.77
N ARG A 85 0.21 -3.68 8.43
CA ARG A 85 0.66 -2.31 8.18
C ARG A 85 2.14 -2.13 8.55
N SER A 86 2.58 -2.69 9.68
CA SER A 86 3.95 -2.58 10.15
C SER A 86 4.91 -3.24 9.17
N ASP A 87 4.62 -4.49 8.77
CA ASP A 87 5.46 -5.28 7.88
C ASP A 87 5.53 -4.69 6.47
N ILE A 88 4.42 -4.16 5.95
CA ILE A 88 4.44 -3.43 4.68
C ILE A 88 5.35 -2.20 4.78
N MET A 89 5.29 -1.46 5.89
CA MET A 89 6.15 -0.29 6.11
C MET A 89 7.62 -0.70 6.22
N GLU A 90 7.92 -1.82 6.86
CA GLU A 90 9.27 -2.38 6.92
C GLU A 90 9.75 -2.77 5.51
N ALA A 91 8.95 -3.54 4.77
CA ALA A 91 9.27 -4.02 3.43
C ALA A 91 9.59 -2.87 2.45
N ILE A 92 8.84 -1.76 2.50
CA ILE A 92 9.12 -0.58 1.65
C ILE A 92 10.32 0.23 2.13
N ASN A 93 10.66 0.14 3.42
CA ASN A 93 11.81 0.81 4.02
C ASN A 93 13.10 0.02 3.86
N THR A 94 13.04 -1.28 3.57
CA THR A 94 14.20 -2.08 3.17
C THR A 94 14.86 -1.49 1.94
N GLN A 95 16.15 -1.18 2.06
CA GLN A 95 16.95 -0.63 0.98
C GLN A 95 17.61 -1.77 0.21
N VAL A 96 17.47 -1.75 -1.12
CA VAL A 96 18.24 -2.62 -2.00
C VAL A 96 19.62 -2.00 -2.20
N ALA A 97 20.69 -2.77 -1.95
CA ALA A 97 22.05 -2.29 -2.11
C ALA A 97 22.27 -1.73 -3.53
N GLY A 98 22.89 -0.55 -3.62
CA GLY A 98 23.18 0.12 -4.90
C GLY A 98 22.02 0.89 -5.53
N GLN A 99 20.81 0.89 -4.94
CA GLN A 99 19.74 1.79 -5.40
C GLN A 99 19.82 3.16 -4.68
N PRO A 100 20.02 4.26 -5.43
CA PRO A 100 19.89 5.60 -4.87
C PRO A 100 18.43 5.85 -4.48
N ARG A 101 18.22 6.31 -3.24
CA ARG A 101 16.90 6.66 -2.72
C ARG A 101 16.64 8.15 -2.86
N VAL A 102 15.42 8.47 -3.25
CA VAL A 102 14.86 9.80 -3.08
C VAL A 102 13.85 9.71 -1.94
N CYS A 103 14.08 10.46 -0.86
CA CYS A 103 13.18 10.43 0.28
C CYS A 103 11.91 11.21 -0.05
N ILE A 104 10.86 10.49 -0.44
CA ILE A 104 9.51 11.06 -0.59
C ILE A 104 8.66 10.58 0.58
N PRO A 105 7.98 11.50 1.30
CA PRO A 105 7.12 11.13 2.41
C PRO A 105 6.01 10.15 1.98
N VAL A 106 6.05 8.93 2.54
CA VAL A 106 4.98 7.94 2.40
C VAL A 106 4.04 8.06 3.59
N ARG A 107 2.79 8.45 3.34
CA ARG A 107 1.75 8.53 4.38
C ARG A 107 0.93 7.24 4.38
N ALA A 108 1.17 6.38 5.36
CA ALA A 108 0.45 5.12 5.54
C ALA A 108 -0.78 5.27 6.43
N THR A 109 -1.97 4.98 5.89
CA THR A 109 -3.25 5.05 6.61
C THR A 109 -4.03 3.74 6.48
N MET A 110 -4.71 3.34 7.55
CA MET A 110 -5.63 2.20 7.53
C MET A 110 -7.03 2.69 7.18
N LYS A 111 -7.68 2.08 6.20
CA LYS A 111 -9.06 2.41 5.81
C LYS A 111 -9.96 1.17 5.80
N PRO A 112 -10.99 1.09 6.65
CA PRO A 112 -11.96 0.00 6.58
C PRO A 112 -12.79 0.10 5.29
N HIS A 113 -13.33 -1.03 4.82
CA HIS A 113 -14.40 -0.99 3.84
C HIS A 113 -15.67 -0.47 4.50
N THR A 114 -16.08 0.74 4.13
CA THR A 114 -17.46 1.17 4.35
C THR A 114 -18.34 0.38 3.40
N ARG A 115 -19.18 -0.51 3.94
CA ARG A 115 -20.39 -0.95 3.23
C ARG A 115 -21.10 0.32 2.78
N ARG A 116 -21.29 0.52 1.48
CA ARG A 116 -22.32 1.47 1.06
C ARG A 116 -23.64 0.88 1.56
N PRO A 117 -24.43 1.58 2.39
CA PRO A 117 -25.80 1.14 2.62
C PRO A 117 -26.47 1.16 1.24
N HIS A 118 -26.97 0.01 0.81
CA HIS A 118 -27.91 -0.06 -0.30
C HIS A 118 -29.10 0.82 0.10
N ALA A 119 -29.29 1.92 -0.64
CA ALA A 119 -30.55 2.65 -0.67
C ALA A 119 -31.46 1.99 -1.71
#